data_AF-A0A2H3ES31-F1
#
_entry.id   AF-A0A2H3ES31-F1
#
_cell.length_a   1.000
_cell.length_b   1.000
_cell.length_c   1.000
_cell.angle_alpha   90.00
_cell.angle_beta   90.00
_cell.angle_gamma   90.00
#
_symmetry.space_group_name_H-M   'P 1'
#
loop_
_entity.id
_entity.type
_entity.pdbx_description
1 polymer ?
#
loop_
_entity_poly.entity_id
_entity_poly.type
_entity_poly.pdbx_seq_one_letter_code
_entity_poly.pdbx_strand_id
1 'polypeptide(L)'
;ICHACEARLQHGYLLMYSLRNDLFRGTLPERFRDLTWVEEMVCAIYRCTCHVTRLFHTDKGDQPHVFHGNTCTHDLNYVSTATVLPRAPADVKGMLSIVFLGPWQPLKSLKSLYHVRKNKVWDFLTWLVANNPLYAKIRLSEAHLQLYEDDEIPGMEQRVI
;
A
#
# COMPACT_ATOMS: atom_id res chain seq x y z
N ILE A 1 9.76 22.28 -10.49
CA ILE A 1 8.29 22.23 -10.29
C ILE A 1 7.70 21.62 -11.56
N CYS A 2 6.72 20.70 -11.48
CA CYS A 2 6.10 20.15 -12.69
C CYS A 2 5.15 21.19 -13.32
N HIS A 3 4.89 21.06 -14.62
CA HIS A 3 4.06 22.03 -15.36
C HIS A 3 2.66 22.23 -14.76
N ALA A 4 2.04 21.17 -14.23
CA ALA A 4 0.74 21.25 -13.56
C ALA A 4 0.77 22.07 -12.25
N CYS A 5 1.84 21.91 -11.47
CA CYS A 5 2.04 22.69 -10.24
C CYS A 5 2.38 24.15 -10.55
N GLU A 6 3.17 24.40 -11.58
CA GLU A 6 3.50 25.76 -12.02
C GLU A 6 2.27 26.51 -12.50
N ALA A 7 1.43 25.88 -13.33
CA ALA A 7 0.17 26.47 -13.78
C ALA A 7 -0.74 26.84 -12.61
N ARG A 8 -0.86 25.98 -11.58
CA ARG A 8 -1.67 26.29 -10.39
C ARG A 8 -1.09 27.45 -9.57
N LEU A 9 0.23 27.54 -9.44
CA LEU A 9 0.90 28.64 -8.76
C LEU A 9 0.69 29.97 -9.47
N GLN A 10 0.75 29.99 -10.80
CA GLN A 10 0.49 31.20 -11.61
C GLN A 10 -0.94 31.74 -11.41
N HIS A 11 -1.91 30.86 -11.14
CA HIS A 11 -3.29 31.24 -10.82
C HIS A 11 -3.51 31.55 -9.32
N GLY A 12 -2.45 31.65 -8.52
CA GLY A 12 -2.53 31.99 -7.10
C GLY A 12 -3.03 30.85 -6.19
N TYR A 13 -3.14 29.62 -6.71
CA TYR A 13 -3.56 28.48 -5.90
C TYR A 13 -2.41 27.90 -5.08
N LEU A 14 -2.75 27.57 -3.84
CA LEU A 14 -1.86 26.86 -2.94
C LEU A 14 -1.79 25.38 -3.33
N LEU A 15 -0.59 24.87 -3.61
CA LEU A 15 -0.42 23.48 -4.01
C LEU A 15 -0.67 22.56 -2.83
N MET A 16 -1.44 21.49 -3.07
CA MET A 16 -1.81 20.51 -2.04
C MET A 16 -0.59 20.04 -1.24
N TYR A 17 0.51 19.66 -1.89
CA TYR A 17 1.74 19.18 -1.24
C TYR A 17 2.82 20.26 -1.06
N SER A 18 2.43 21.54 -1.02
CA SER A 18 3.40 22.62 -0.76
C SER A 18 3.91 22.57 0.67
N LEU A 19 5.15 23.05 0.86
CA LEU A 19 5.72 23.28 2.19
C LEU A 19 4.84 24.24 3.01
N ARG A 20 4.23 25.24 2.36
CA ARG A 20 3.34 26.23 2.98
C ARG A 20 2.05 25.61 3.56
N ASN A 21 1.69 24.41 3.13
CA ASN A 21 0.57 23.65 3.68
C ASN A 21 0.97 22.64 4.77
N ASP A 22 2.25 22.58 5.14
CA ASP A 22 2.81 21.53 6.01
C ASP A 22 2.54 20.10 5.48
N LEU A 23 2.27 19.99 4.18
CA LEU A 23 1.97 18.74 3.48
C LEU A 23 3.13 18.23 2.63
N PHE A 24 4.24 18.97 2.57
CA PHE A 24 5.47 18.49 1.97
C PHE A 24 6.17 17.51 2.93
N ARG A 25 6.23 16.23 2.54
CA ARG A 25 6.80 15.15 3.37
C ARG A 25 8.25 14.80 3.04
N GLY A 26 8.93 15.65 2.27
CA GLY A 26 10.31 15.41 1.82
C GLY A 26 10.40 14.60 0.53
N THR A 27 11.59 14.10 0.25
CA THR A 27 11.86 13.23 -0.90
C THR A 27 12.24 11.84 -0.42
N LEU A 28 11.73 10.83 -1.12
CA LEU A 28 12.03 9.44 -0.81
C LEU A 28 13.35 9.02 -1.50
N PRO A 29 14.27 8.32 -0.79
CA PRO A 29 15.47 7.76 -1.40
C PRO A 29 15.15 6.88 -2.61
N GLU A 30 16.04 6.87 -3.60
CA GLU A 30 15.82 6.18 -4.88
C GLU A 30 15.50 4.69 -4.73
N ARG A 31 16.16 4.02 -3.79
CA ARG A 31 15.95 2.59 -3.48
C ARG A 31 14.52 2.23 -3.01
N PHE A 32 13.71 3.22 -2.63
CA PHE A 32 12.34 3.02 -2.16
C PHE A 32 11.28 3.55 -3.13
N ARG A 33 11.67 4.14 -4.28
CA ARG A 33 10.72 4.70 -5.25
C ARG A 33 9.83 3.66 -5.92
N ASP A 34 10.27 2.41 -5.96
CA ASP A 34 9.56 1.25 -6.52
C ASP A 34 8.81 0.45 -5.44
N LEU A 35 8.56 1.03 -4.25
CA LEU A 35 7.68 0.40 -3.26
C LEU A 35 6.29 0.19 -3.86
N THR A 36 5.73 -1.00 -3.67
CA THR A 36 4.36 -1.29 -4.09
C THR A 36 3.39 -0.73 -3.07
N TRP A 37 2.16 -0.46 -3.51
CA TRP A 37 1.09 -0.01 -2.61
C TRP A 37 0.81 -1.02 -1.47
N VAL A 38 1.05 -2.31 -1.71
CA VAL A 38 0.90 -3.36 -0.68
C VAL A 38 2.02 -3.25 0.35
N GLU A 39 3.27 -3.02 -0.07
CA GLU A 39 4.39 -2.78 0.83
C GLU A 39 4.21 -1.50 1.65
N GLU A 40 3.68 -0.43 1.03
CA GLU A 40 3.29 0.79 1.73
C GLU A 40 2.20 0.53 2.78
N MET A 41 1.19 -0.28 2.45
CA MET A 41 0.18 -0.69 3.41
C MET A 41 0.83 -1.39 4.60
N VAL A 42 1.70 -2.39 4.37
CA VAL A 42 2.42 -3.15 5.40
C VAL A 42 3.16 -2.23 6.38
N CYS A 43 3.67 -1.10 5.89
CA CYS A 43 4.39 -0.10 6.68
C CYS A 43 3.50 0.98 7.32
N ALA A 44 2.19 1.03 7.04
CA ALA A 44 1.34 2.13 7.49
C ALA A 44 0.98 2.06 8.99
N ILE A 45 1.31 3.14 9.73
CA ILE A 45 0.90 3.33 11.13
C ILE A 45 -0.62 3.46 11.24
N TYR A 46 -1.22 4.33 10.46
CA TYR A 46 -2.65 4.59 10.46
C TYR A 46 -3.29 4.02 9.20
N ARG A 47 -4.42 3.32 9.36
CA ARG A 47 -5.25 2.85 8.25
C ARG A 47 -6.70 3.23 8.50
N CYS A 48 -7.30 3.89 7.51
CA CYS A 48 -8.72 4.27 7.48
C CYS A 48 -9.42 3.82 6.19
N THR A 49 -8.71 3.10 5.30
CA THR A 49 -9.19 2.75 3.97
C THR A 49 -9.23 1.24 3.77
N CYS A 50 -10.30 0.78 3.13
CA CYS A 50 -10.40 -0.57 2.58
C CYS A 50 -10.19 -0.50 1.07
N HIS A 51 -9.41 -1.43 0.52
CA HIS A 51 -9.09 -1.47 -0.91
C HIS A 51 -9.86 -2.60 -1.60
N VAL A 52 -10.72 -2.22 -2.55
CA VAL A 52 -11.46 -3.16 -3.39
C VAL A 52 -10.81 -3.19 -4.77
N THR A 53 -10.21 -4.32 -5.11
CA THR A 53 -9.55 -4.54 -6.40
C THR A 53 -10.50 -5.27 -7.33
N ARG A 54 -10.80 -4.67 -8.48
CA ARG A 54 -11.52 -5.31 -9.57
C ARG A 54 -10.54 -5.78 -10.63
N LEU A 55 -10.52 -7.09 -10.86
CA LEU A 55 -9.71 -7.71 -11.91
C LEU A 55 -10.62 -8.09 -13.07
N PHE A 56 -10.38 -7.48 -14.22
CA PHE A 56 -11.16 -7.73 -15.43
C PHE A 56 -10.51 -8.84 -16.26
N HIS A 57 -11.34 -9.74 -16.78
CA HIS A 57 -10.90 -10.69 -17.78
C HIS A 57 -10.60 -9.97 -19.11
N THR A 58 -9.43 -10.25 -19.69
CA THR A 58 -9.10 -9.87 -21.07
C THR A 58 -8.86 -11.14 -21.86
N ASP A 59 -9.47 -11.26 -23.04
CA ASP A 59 -9.39 -12.45 -23.93
C ASP A 59 -7.96 -12.79 -24.41
N LYS A 60 -6.98 -11.93 -24.09
CA LYS A 60 -5.56 -12.10 -24.41
C LYS A 60 -4.76 -12.43 -23.15
N GLY A 61 -4.59 -13.72 -22.88
CA GLY A 61 -3.56 -14.26 -21.99
C GLY A 61 -3.83 -14.13 -20.49
N ASP A 62 -3.23 -15.06 -19.74
CA ASP A 62 -3.37 -15.40 -18.31
C ASP A 62 -3.18 -14.26 -17.28
N GLN A 63 -3.09 -12.98 -17.70
CA GLN A 63 -2.90 -11.85 -16.80
C GLN A 63 -4.02 -10.82 -16.98
N PRO A 64 -4.75 -10.44 -15.91
CA PRO A 64 -5.68 -9.34 -15.98
C PRO A 64 -4.89 -8.05 -16.22
N HIS A 65 -4.84 -7.59 -17.47
CA HIS A 65 -4.07 -6.41 -17.87
C HIS A 65 -4.72 -5.10 -17.41
N VAL A 66 -5.94 -5.16 -16.89
CA VAL A 66 -6.70 -4.00 -16.43
C VAL A 66 -7.03 -4.16 -14.95
N PHE A 67 -6.31 -3.39 -14.13
CA PHE A 67 -6.53 -3.27 -12.70
C PHE A 67 -7.34 -2.00 -12.44
N HIS A 68 -8.54 -2.14 -11.87
CA HIS A 68 -9.28 -0.99 -11.32
C HIS A 68 -9.39 -1.17 -9.81
N GLY A 69 -8.58 -0.40 -9.09
CA GLY A 69 -8.66 -0.30 -7.64
C GLY A 69 -9.60 0.82 -7.25
N ASN A 70 -10.63 0.51 -6.47
CA ASN A 70 -11.42 1.51 -5.77
C ASN A 70 -10.95 1.54 -4.31
N THR A 71 -10.64 2.74 -3.82
CA THR A 71 -10.37 2.98 -2.39
C THR A 71 -11.65 3.52 -1.76
N CYS A 72 -12.19 2.78 -0.80
CA CYS A 72 -13.38 3.21 -0.06
C CYS A 72 -12.94 3.66 1.34
N THR A 73 -13.26 4.91 1.67
CA THR A 73 -13.10 5.46 3.02
C THR A 73 -14.47 5.44 3.68
N HIS A 74 -14.67 4.55 4.64
CA HIS A 74 -15.88 4.53 5.46
C HIS A 74 -15.58 5.20 6.80
N ASP A 75 -16.61 5.73 7.48
CA ASP A 75 -16.53 6.09 8.90
C ASP A 75 -16.35 4.82 9.73
N LEU A 76 -15.14 4.28 9.69
CA LEU A 76 -14.70 3.23 10.59
C LEU A 76 -14.48 3.91 11.94
N ASN A 77 -15.36 3.64 12.91
CA ASN A 77 -15.16 3.97 14.34
C ASN A 77 -13.95 3.24 14.97
N TYR A 78 -13.03 2.73 14.13
CA TYR A 78 -11.81 2.05 14.52
C TYR A 78 -10.67 2.51 13.60
N VAL A 79 -9.92 3.54 14.02
CA VAL A 79 -8.61 3.81 13.43
C VAL A 79 -7.68 2.72 13.94
N SER A 80 -7.39 1.72 13.10
CA SER A 80 -6.38 0.71 13.43
C SER A 80 -5.01 1.39 13.43
N THR A 81 -4.53 1.75 14.61
CA THR A 81 -3.20 2.34 14.81
C THR A 81 -2.22 1.22 15.15
N ALA A 82 -1.24 0.99 14.29
CA ALA A 82 -0.19 0.02 14.55
C ALA A 82 0.76 0.54 15.64
N THR A 83 0.96 -0.27 16.67
CA THR A 83 2.01 -0.07 17.67
C THR A 83 3.27 -0.88 17.34
N VAL A 84 3.12 -1.89 16.47
CA VAL A 84 4.17 -2.79 15.99
C VAL A 84 4.11 -2.84 14.46
N LEU A 85 5.27 -2.69 13.80
CA LEU A 85 5.43 -2.81 12.36
C LEU A 85 6.55 -3.83 12.01
N PRO A 86 6.59 -4.43 10.82
CA PRO A 86 5.54 -4.44 9.80
C PRO A 86 4.23 -5.00 10.35
N ARG A 87 3.11 -4.64 9.71
CA ARG A 87 1.80 -5.21 10.07
C ARG A 87 1.80 -6.71 9.84
N ALA A 88 1.00 -7.45 10.60
CA ALA A 88 0.85 -8.88 10.34
C ALA A 88 0.07 -9.10 9.02
N PRO A 89 0.33 -10.19 8.28
CA PRO A 89 -0.39 -10.49 7.03
C PRO A 89 -1.91 -10.53 7.22
N ALA A 90 -2.39 -11.00 8.37
CA ALA A 90 -3.81 -11.01 8.72
C ALA A 90 -4.43 -9.60 8.72
N ASP A 91 -3.71 -8.61 9.24
CA ASP A 91 -4.16 -7.20 9.29
C ASP A 91 -4.19 -6.58 7.89
N VAL A 92 -3.25 -6.96 7.02
CA VAL A 92 -3.22 -6.49 5.62
C VAL A 92 -4.36 -7.13 4.84
N LYS A 93 -4.49 -8.46 4.93
CA LYS A 93 -5.55 -9.25 4.29
C LYS A 93 -6.95 -8.74 4.68
N GLY A 94 -7.15 -8.37 5.95
CA GLY A 94 -8.41 -7.82 6.44
C GLY A 94 -8.93 -6.60 5.66
N MET A 95 -8.02 -5.84 5.05
CA MET A 95 -8.31 -4.58 4.34
C MET A 95 -8.42 -4.73 2.82
N LEU A 96 -8.19 -5.93 2.29
CA LEU A 96 -8.16 -6.21 0.86
C LEU A 96 -9.39 -7.02 0.46
N SER A 97 -10.12 -6.58 -0.55
CA SER A 97 -11.18 -7.38 -1.16
C SER A 97 -10.94 -7.46 -2.66
N ILE A 98 -11.03 -8.67 -3.21
CA ILE A 98 -10.80 -8.92 -4.63
C ILE A 98 -12.12 -9.32 -5.26
N VAL A 99 -12.48 -8.67 -6.37
CA VAL A 99 -13.66 -9.01 -7.15
C VAL A 99 -13.20 -9.35 -8.57
N PHE A 100 -13.50 -10.56 -9.03
CA PHE A 100 -13.25 -10.95 -10.42
C PHE A 100 -14.46 -10.61 -11.28
N LEU A 101 -14.22 -9.90 -12.38
CA LEU A 101 -15.23 -9.57 -13.36
C LEU A 101 -14.95 -10.37 -14.64
N GLY A 102 -15.61 -11.51 -14.78
CA GLY A 102 -15.50 -12.41 -15.92
C GLY A 102 -15.58 -13.90 -15.54
N PRO A 103 -15.56 -14.81 -16.53
CA PRO A 103 -15.69 -16.25 -16.32
C PRO A 103 -14.43 -16.92 -15.75
N TRP A 104 -13.30 -16.22 -15.70
CA TRP A 104 -12.00 -16.78 -15.31
C TRP A 104 -11.43 -16.11 -14.04
N GLN A 105 -10.84 -16.93 -13.16
CA GLN A 105 -10.23 -16.50 -11.90
C GLN A 105 -8.70 -16.70 -11.91
N PRO A 106 -7.90 -15.66 -12.22
CA PRO A 106 -6.44 -15.70 -12.14
C PRO A 106 -5.89 -15.78 -10.72
N LEU A 107 -6.04 -16.91 -10.03
CA LEU A 107 -5.45 -17.08 -8.68
C LEU A 107 -3.92 -16.92 -8.71
N LYS A 108 -3.26 -17.27 -9.82
CA LYS A 108 -1.81 -17.07 -9.99
C LYS A 108 -1.42 -15.59 -10.08
N SER A 109 -2.23 -14.75 -10.71
CA SER A 109 -1.91 -13.33 -10.90
C SER A 109 -2.09 -12.53 -9.61
N LEU A 110 -2.89 -13.03 -8.66
CA LEU A 110 -2.99 -12.47 -7.32
C LEU A 110 -1.65 -12.49 -6.58
N LYS A 111 -0.89 -13.59 -6.70
CA LYS A 111 0.43 -13.72 -6.07
C LYS A 111 1.39 -12.63 -6.55
N SER A 112 1.35 -12.30 -7.85
CA SER A 112 2.16 -11.22 -8.41
C SER A 112 1.71 -9.82 -7.98
N LEU A 113 0.41 -9.60 -7.75
CA LEU A 113 -0.15 -8.29 -7.40
C LEU A 113 -0.01 -7.96 -5.91
N TYR A 114 -0.07 -8.97 -5.05
CA TYR A 114 -0.07 -8.84 -3.59
C TYR A 114 1.25 -9.24 -2.93
N HIS A 115 2.34 -9.13 -3.69
CA HIS A 115 3.68 -9.48 -3.26
C HIS A 115 4.29 -8.40 -2.34
N VAL A 116 5.01 -8.85 -1.31
CA VAL A 116 5.62 -8.04 -0.26
C VAL A 116 7.07 -8.48 -0.10
N ARG A 117 8.02 -7.70 -0.65
CA ARG A 117 9.46 -8.01 -0.54
C ARG A 117 9.92 -7.78 0.90
N LYS A 118 10.10 -8.85 1.68
CA LYS A 118 10.38 -8.75 3.13
C LYS A 118 11.59 -7.87 3.45
N ASN A 119 12.69 -8.08 2.74
CA ASN A 119 13.93 -7.32 2.93
C ASN A 119 13.72 -5.83 2.69
N LYS A 120 12.98 -5.48 1.62
CA LYS A 120 12.72 -4.08 1.26
C LYS A 120 11.83 -3.38 2.28
N VAL A 121 10.80 -4.08 2.77
CA VAL A 121 9.93 -3.57 3.85
C VAL A 121 10.73 -3.33 5.12
N TRP A 122 11.60 -4.26 5.48
CA TRP A 122 12.44 -4.12 6.67
C TRP A 122 13.41 -2.94 6.58
N ASP A 123 14.11 -2.82 5.45
CA ASP A 123 15.02 -1.70 5.17
C ASP A 123 14.28 -0.37 5.18
N PHE A 124 13.06 -0.34 4.62
CA PHE A 124 12.24 0.86 4.59
C PHE A 124 11.76 1.27 5.98
N LEU A 125 11.29 0.33 6.79
CA LEU A 125 10.88 0.59 8.17
C LEU A 125 12.06 1.08 9.03
N THR A 126 13.22 0.46 8.89
CA THR A 126 14.44 0.89 9.60
C THR A 126 14.82 2.32 9.20
N TRP A 127 14.75 2.63 7.90
CA TRP A 127 14.98 4.00 7.42
C TRP A 127 13.93 4.99 7.96
N LEU A 128 12.65 4.60 7.99
CA LEU A 128 11.56 5.43 8.52
C LEU A 128 11.75 5.73 10.01
N VAL A 129 12.12 4.75 10.84
CA VAL A 129 12.39 4.98 12.27
C VAL A 129 13.49 6.03 12.46
N ALA A 130 14.53 6.00 11.62
CA ALA A 130 15.64 6.96 11.70
C ALA A 130 15.32 8.35 11.12
N ASN A 131 14.41 8.45 10.14
CA ASN A 131 14.22 9.69 9.35
C ASN A 131 12.84 10.33 9.53
N ASN A 132 11.88 9.64 10.14
CA ASN A 132 10.51 10.10 10.30
C ASN A 132 10.09 10.08 11.78
N PRO A 133 9.86 11.24 12.41
CA PRO A 133 9.44 11.34 13.81
C PRO A 133 8.18 10.54 14.16
N LEU A 134 7.29 10.31 13.20
CA LEU A 134 6.09 9.49 13.41
C LEU A 134 6.42 8.02 13.67
N TYR A 135 7.51 7.52 13.09
CA TYR A 135 7.95 6.13 13.19
C TYR A 135 8.97 5.92 14.33
N ALA A 136 9.56 6.99 14.87
CA ALA A 136 10.61 6.90 15.88
C ALA A 136 10.24 6.09 17.14
N LYS A 137 8.94 6.00 17.48
CA LYS A 137 8.44 5.26 18.65
C LYS A 137 7.82 3.90 18.31
N ILE A 138 7.77 3.53 17.02
CA ILE A 138 7.17 2.28 16.59
C ILE A 138 8.13 1.12 16.87
N ARG A 139 7.59 0.01 17.39
CA ARG A 139 8.37 -1.21 17.59
C ARG A 139 8.43 -2.00 16.29
N LEU A 140 9.64 -2.40 15.90
CA LEU A 140 9.83 -3.29 14.75
C LEU A 140 9.80 -4.76 15.19
N SER A 141 9.11 -5.61 14.43
CA SER A 141 8.91 -7.03 14.73
C SER A 141 9.29 -7.89 13.52
N GLU A 142 10.44 -8.56 13.61
CA GLU A 142 10.83 -9.58 12.63
C GLU A 142 9.85 -10.75 12.64
N ALA A 143 9.26 -11.07 13.79
CA ALA A 143 8.26 -12.13 13.90
C ALA A 143 7.06 -11.88 12.96
N HIS A 144 6.60 -10.64 12.83
CA HIS A 144 5.54 -10.30 11.87
C HIS A 144 6.01 -10.46 10.42
N LEU A 145 7.27 -10.13 10.14
CA LEU A 145 7.86 -10.28 8.82
C LEU A 145 7.95 -11.76 8.41
N GLN A 146 8.25 -12.65 9.36
CA GLN A 146 8.32 -14.10 9.10
C GLN A 146 6.97 -14.75 8.78
N LEU A 147 5.85 -14.09 9.13
CA LEU A 147 4.51 -14.56 8.76
C LEU A 147 4.22 -14.41 7.25
N TYR A 148 5.03 -13.65 6.51
CA TYR A 148 4.95 -13.56 5.05
C TYR A 148 5.73 -14.72 4.43
N GLU A 149 5.01 -15.78 4.08
CA GLU A 149 5.55 -16.96 3.40
C GLU A 149 5.87 -16.60 1.94
N ASP A 150 7.10 -16.87 1.49
CA ASP A 150 7.56 -16.59 0.12
C ASP A 150 7.28 -15.16 -0.39
N ASP A 151 7.36 -14.15 0.51
CA ASP A 151 7.04 -12.75 0.21
C ASP A 151 5.58 -12.55 -0.24
N GLU A 152 4.67 -13.45 0.15
CA GLU A 152 3.23 -13.41 -0.13
C GLU A 152 2.41 -13.19 1.16
N ILE A 153 1.17 -12.75 0.98
CA ILE A 153 0.17 -12.68 2.06
C ILE A 153 -0.59 -14.02 2.12
N PRO A 154 -0.50 -14.81 3.21
CA PRO A 154 -1.14 -16.10 3.28
C PRO A 154 -2.69 -16.04 3.26
N GLY A 155 -3.30 -16.87 2.42
CA GLY A 155 -4.76 -17.02 2.33
C GLY A 155 -5.47 -15.89 1.58
N MET A 156 -4.79 -15.20 0.66
CA MET A 156 -5.39 -14.12 -0.15
C MET A 156 -6.52 -14.63 -1.06
N GLU A 157 -6.48 -15.88 -1.48
CA GLU A 157 -7.54 -16.55 -2.23
C GLU A 157 -8.89 -16.56 -1.51
N GLN A 158 -8.89 -16.47 -0.17
CA GLN A 158 -10.11 -16.40 0.65
C GLN A 158 -10.80 -15.03 0.60
N ARG A 159 -10.16 -14.02 0.01
CA ARG A 159 -10.68 -12.65 -0.13
C ARG A 159 -11.31 -12.37 -1.49
N VAL A 160 -11.41 -13.41 -2.32
CA VAL A 160 -12.08 -13.38 -3.61
C VAL A 160 -13.59 -13.47 -3.38
N ILE A 161 -14.32 -12.48 -3.90
CA ILE A 161 -15.78 -12.39 -3.87
C ILE A 161 -16.33 -12.58 -5.29
#